data_AF-A0A442W1S6-F1
#
_entry.id   AF-A0A442W1S6-F1
#
_cell.length_a   1.000
_cell.length_b   1.000
_cell.length_c   1.000
_cell.angle_alpha   90.00
_cell.angle_beta   90.00
_cell.angle_gamma   90.00
#
_symmetry.space_group_name_H-M   'P 1'
#
loop_
_entity.id
_entity.type
_entity.pdbx_description
1 polymer ?
#
loop_
_entity_poly.entity_id
_entity_poly.type
_entity_poly.pdbx_seq_one_letter_code
_entity_poly.pdbx_strand_id
1 'polypeptide(L)' 'KKWSWLKAWAMNVAKRRGRQRATVALARRLAVIMHRIWSDGSEFRWAREEATAVI' A
#
# COMPACT_ATOMS: atom_id res chain seq x y z
N LYS A 1 8.53 17.05 0.88
CA LYS A 1 7.35 16.35 0.31
C LYS A 1 7.70 14.87 0.10
N LYS A 2 7.60 14.01 1.14
CA LYS A 2 7.97 12.58 1.04
C LYS A 2 6.90 11.83 0.25
N TRP A 3 7.26 11.15 -0.83
CA TRP A 3 6.37 10.25 -1.55
C TRP A 3 6.41 8.88 -0.84
N SER A 4 5.27 8.35 -0.40
CA SER A 4 5.22 6.97 0.08
C SER A 4 5.39 6.01 -1.09
N TRP A 5 5.98 4.85 -0.81
CA TRP A 5 6.01 3.74 -1.77
C TRP A 5 4.60 3.34 -2.23
N LEU A 6 3.60 3.46 -1.37
CA LEU A 6 2.17 3.23 -1.69
C LEU A 6 1.67 4.21 -2.76
N LYS A 7 2.04 5.48 -2.65
CA LYS A 7 1.70 6.49 -3.66
C LYS A 7 2.42 6.22 -4.97
N ALA A 8 3.70 5.84 -4.94
CA ALA A 8 4.45 5.45 -6.13
C ALA A 8 3.83 4.21 -6.82
N TRP A 9 3.42 3.21 -6.04
CA TRP A 9 2.71 2.03 -6.54
C TRP A 9 1.36 2.41 -7.17
N ALA A 10 0.56 3.24 -6.50
CA ALA A 10 -0.72 3.71 -7.04
C ALA A 10 -0.54 4.49 -8.36
N MET A 11 0.50 5.31 -8.48
CA MET A 11 0.83 6.01 -9.73
C MET A 11 1.21 5.04 -10.86
N ASN A 12 1.96 3.98 -10.56
CA ASN A 12 2.26 2.92 -11.52
C ASN A 12 1.00 2.16 -11.97
N VAL A 13 0.05 1.90 -11.06
CA VAL A 13 -1.24 1.29 -11.40
C VAL A 13 -2.07 2.25 -12.25
N ALA A 14 -2.05 3.55 -11.96
CA ALA A 14 -2.75 4.56 -12.74
C ALA A 14 -2.24 4.60 -14.18
N LYS A 15 -0.92 4.49 -14.38
CA LYS A 15 -0.28 4.43 -15.71
C LYS A 15 -0.72 3.21 -16.52
N ARG A 16 -0.95 2.05 -15.88
CA ARG A 16 -1.28 0.79 -16.57
C ARG A 16 -2.77 0.53 -16.77
N ARG A 17 -3.61 0.94 -15.81
CA ARG A 17 -5.02 0.53 -15.72
C ARG A 17 -5.99 1.71 -15.61
N GLY A 18 -5.49 2.95 -15.61
CA GLY A 18 -6.30 4.15 -15.46
C GLY A 18 -6.52 4.58 -14.01
N ARG A 19 -6.89 5.86 -13.85
CA ARG A 19 -6.93 6.55 -12.55
C ARG A 19 -7.97 5.97 -11.57
N GLN A 20 -9.17 5.62 -12.06
CA GLN A 20 -10.24 5.05 -11.23
C GLN A 20 -9.83 3.71 -10.59
N ARG A 21 -9.23 2.82 -11.38
CA ARG A 21 -8.75 1.51 -10.90
C ARG A 21 -7.59 1.66 -9.92
N ALA A 22 -6.73 2.64 -10.12
CA ALA A 22 -5.63 2.94 -9.20
C ALA A 22 -6.13 3.44 -7.84
N THR A 23 -7.13 4.31 -7.81
CA THR A 23 -7.74 4.78 -6.55
C THR A 23 -8.35 3.63 -5.76
N VAL A 24 -9.13 2.77 -6.43
CA VAL A 24 -9.74 1.59 -5.77
C VAL A 24 -8.66 0.62 -5.27
N ALA A 25 -7.61 0.38 -6.06
CA ALA A 25 -6.50 -0.49 -5.67
C ALA A 25 -5.72 0.09 -4.47
N LEU A 26 -5.51 1.41 -4.44
CA LEU A 26 -4.90 2.10 -3.30
C LEU A 26 -5.77 1.98 -2.05
N ALA A 27 -7.07 2.23 -2.14
CA ALA A 27 -8.00 2.12 -1.01
C ALA A 27 -8.04 0.70 -0.44
N ARG A 28 -8.13 -0.33 -1.30
CA ARG A 28 -8.07 -1.74 -0.87
C ARG A 28 -6.79 -2.06 -0.12
N ARG A 29 -5.64 -1.60 -0.63
CA ARG A 29 -4.35 -1.87 0.02
C ARG A 29 -4.21 -1.13 1.34
N LEU A 30 -4.73 0.10 1.44
CA LEU A 30 -4.78 0.86 2.70
C LEU A 30 -5.69 0.17 3.73
N ALA A 31 -6.86 -0.31 3.32
CA ALA A 31 -7.79 -1.03 4.20
C ALA A 31 -7.16 -2.30 4.79
N VAL A 32 -6.46 -3.09 3.97
CA VAL A 32 -5.75 -4.30 4.45
C VAL A 32 -4.66 -3.95 5.46
N ILE A 33 -3.90 -2.88 5.21
CA ILE A 33 -2.86 -2.44 6.13
C ILE A 33 -3.46 -1.97 7.45
N MET A 34 -4.48 -1.10 7.41
CA MET A 34 -5.17 -0.65 8.63
C MET A 34 -5.78 -1.82 9.41
N HIS A 35 -6.41 -2.76 8.72
CA HIS A 35 -6.99 -3.94 9.35
C HIS A 35 -5.92 -4.83 10.00
N ARG A 36 -4.75 -5.00 9.36
CA ARG A 36 -3.64 -5.75 9.94
C ARG A 36 -3.04 -5.03 11.15
N ILE A 37 -2.81 -3.73 11.07
CA ILE A 37 -2.32 -2.93 12.21
C ILE A 37 -3.28 -3.07 13.40
N TRP A 38 -4.59 -3.02 13.15
CA TRP A 38 -5.60 -3.15 14.19
C TRP A 38 -5.64 -4.56 14.81
N SER A 39 -5.40 -5.61 14.02
CA SER A 39 -5.44 -7.00 14.49
C SER A 39 -4.11 -7.49 15.10
N ASP A 40 -2.98 -6.94 14.68
CA ASP A 40 -1.62 -7.43 14.98
C ASP A 40 -0.80 -6.43 15.82
N GLY A 41 -1.26 -5.17 15.93
CA GLY A 41 -0.55 -4.11 16.64
C GLY A 41 0.73 -3.63 15.95
N SER A 42 1.07 -4.13 14.76
CA SER A 42 2.27 -3.76 14.01
C SER A 42 2.22 -2.32 13.50
N GLU A 43 3.36 -1.63 13.44
CA GLU A 43 3.42 -0.24 12.99
C GLU A 43 3.41 -0.09 11.45
N PHE A 44 2.85 1.03 10.97
CA PHE A 44 2.85 1.36 9.55
C PHE A 44 4.24 1.74 9.06
N ARG A 45 4.90 0.82 8.34
CA ARG A 45 6.20 1.08 7.70
C ARG A 45 6.05 1.90 6.40
N TRP A 46 6.55 3.13 6.45
CA TRP A 46 6.53 4.09 5.33
C TRP A 46 7.50 3.76 4.18
N ALA A 47 8.49 2.89 4.43
CA ALA A 47 9.35 2.30 3.40
C ALA A 47 8.96 0.83 3.26
N ARG A 48 8.97 0.31 2.02
CA ARG A 48 8.86 -1.12 1.77
C ARG A 48 10.14 -1.77 2.31
N GLU A 49 10.15 -2.11 3.59
CA GLU A 49 10.76 -3.38 3.97
C GLU A 49 9.83 -4.43 3.40
N GLU A 50 10.36 -5.20 2.47
CA GLU A 50 9.77 -6.46 2.07
C GLU A 50 9.40 -7.19 3.35
N ALA A 51 8.11 -7.40 3.57
CA ALA A 51 7.68 -8.45 4.47
C ALA A 51 8.16 -9.74 3.80
N THR A 52 9.40 -10.10 4.09
CA THR A 52 9.93 -11.45 4.03
C THR A 52 8.93 -12.29 4.80
N ALA A 53 7.99 -12.87 4.06
CA ALA A 53 7.33 -14.07 4.49
C ALA A 53 8.46 -15.07 4.69
N VAL A 54 8.88 -15.23 5.95
CA VAL A 54 9.72 -16.33 6.38
C VAL A 54 8.96 -17.61 5.99
N ILE A 55 9.50 -18.32 5.01
CA ILE A 55 9.25 -19.74 4.76
C ILE A 55 10.36 -20.48 5.49
#